data_AF-A0A7V2ULN7-F1
#
_entry.id   AF-A0A7V2ULN7-F1
#
_cell.length_a   1.000
_cell.length_b   1.000
_cell.length_c   1.000
_cell.angle_alpha   90.00
_cell.angle_beta   90.00
_cell.angle_gamma   90.00
#
_symmetry.space_group_name_H-M   'P 1'
#
loop_
_entity.id
_entity.type
_entity.pdbx_description
1 polymer ?
#
loop_
_entity_poly.entity_id
_entity_poly.type
_entity_poly.pdbx_seq_one_letter_code
_entity_poly.pdbx_strand_id
1 'polypeptide(L)'
;MTDRPSTDALPQAPHALSPQEALEQLSSNAHGLSSAQAQERLDRFGPNRLPEPPKDSPIKRFLRHFHDVLIYILLGAAAITALLGHWIDTGVIVGVVVINAIIGFV
;
A
#
# COMPACT_ATOMS: atom_id res chain seq x y z
N MET A 1 14.94 3.17 4.19
CA MET A 1 15.55 4.48 4.49
C MET A 1 15.35 5.34 3.25
N THR A 2 14.14 5.85 3.04
CA THR A 2 13.79 6.71 1.91
C THR A 2 14.17 8.13 2.28
N ASP A 3 15.16 8.70 1.58
CA ASP A 3 15.49 10.12 1.67
C ASP A 3 14.21 10.93 1.43
N ARG A 4 13.70 11.57 2.48
CA ARG A 4 12.64 12.57 2.31
C ARG A 4 13.27 13.75 1.57
N PRO A 5 12.67 14.24 0.47
CA PRO A 5 13.13 15.48 -0.13
C PRO A 5 13.13 16.58 0.95
N SER A 6 14.16 17.41 0.95
CA SER A 6 14.41 18.41 1.99
C SER A 6 13.31 19.48 1.96
N THR A 7 12.22 19.25 2.69
CA THR A 7 11.06 20.15 2.80
C THR A 7 11.39 21.47 3.49
N ASP A 8 12.59 21.58 4.07
CA ASP A 8 13.09 22.77 4.78
C ASP A 8 13.14 24.02 3.89
N ALA A 9 13.10 23.86 2.56
CA ALA A 9 13.10 24.95 1.59
C ALA A 9 11.71 25.40 1.11
N LEU A 10 10.61 24.79 1.60
CA LEU A 10 9.25 25.17 1.19
C LEU A 10 8.63 26.18 2.17
N PRO A 11 7.79 27.11 1.66
CA PRO A 11 7.02 28.03 2.49
C PRO A 11 6.24 27.28 3.59
N GLN A 12 6.38 27.72 4.84
CA GLN A 12 5.52 27.24 5.92
C GLN A 12 4.16 27.93 5.77
N ALA A 13 3.08 27.14 5.68
CA ALA A 13 1.71 27.62 5.43
C ALA A 13 1.52 28.44 4.13
N PRO A 14 1.76 27.86 2.94
CA PRO A 14 1.65 28.58 1.66
C PRO A 14 0.23 29.11 1.37
N HIS A 15 -0.79 28.53 2.01
CA HIS A 15 -2.19 28.95 1.88
C HIS A 15 -2.51 30.29 2.56
N ALA A 16 -1.61 30.78 3.43
CA ALA A 16 -1.77 32.04 4.14
C ALA A 16 -1.01 33.21 3.46
N LEU A 17 -0.23 32.92 2.42
CA LEU A 17 0.55 33.92 1.68
C LEU A 17 -0.28 34.54 0.55
N SER A 18 -0.01 35.81 0.26
CA SER A 18 -0.47 36.42 -0.99
C SER A 18 0.24 35.78 -2.20
N PRO A 19 -0.34 35.89 -3.42
CA PRO A 19 0.29 35.36 -4.62
C PRO A 19 1.71 35.90 -4.85
N GLN A 20 1.96 37.17 -4.56
CA GLN A 20 3.26 37.82 -4.73
C GLN A 20 4.29 37.26 -3.75
N GLU A 21 3.93 37.13 -2.46
CA GLU A 21 4.81 36.56 -1.44
C GLU A 21 5.13 35.09 -1.73
N ALA A 22 4.15 34.33 -2.22
CA ALA A 22 4.38 32.94 -2.62
C ALA A 22 5.35 32.84 -3.81
N LEU A 23 5.24 33.73 -4.81
CA LEU A 23 6.16 33.78 -5.94
C LEU A 23 7.58 34.15 -5.50
N GLU A 24 7.74 35.13 -4.61
CA GLU A 24 9.03 35.52 -4.07
C GLU A 24 9.69 34.39 -3.27
N GLN A 25 8.96 33.77 -2.32
CA GLN A 25 9.49 32.67 -1.51
C GLN A 25 9.85 31.44 -2.35
N LEU A 26 9.06 31.15 -3.40
CA LEU A 26 9.35 30.05 -4.33
C LEU A 26 10.35 30.44 -5.42
N SER A 27 10.93 31.65 -5.39
CA SER A 27 11.83 32.18 -6.44
C SER A 27 11.27 31.91 -7.84
N SER A 28 9.98 32.20 -8.02
CA SER A 28 9.21 31.98 -9.24
C SER A 28 8.69 33.31 -9.77
N ASN A 29 8.12 33.31 -10.97
CA ASN A 29 7.50 34.48 -11.57
C ASN A 29 6.11 34.14 -12.12
N ALA A 30 5.33 35.18 -12.45
CA ALA A 30 3.97 35.03 -12.99
C ALA A 30 3.91 34.40 -14.39
N HIS A 31 5.02 34.39 -15.12
CA HIS A 31 5.15 33.76 -16.44
C HIS A 31 5.64 32.30 -16.37
N GLY A 32 5.88 31.78 -15.16
CA GLY A 32 6.35 30.41 -14.93
C GLY A 32 7.88 30.27 -14.88
N LEU A 33 8.33 29.02 -14.81
CA LEU A 33 9.75 28.68 -14.70
C LEU A 33 10.39 28.51 -16.08
N SER A 34 11.68 28.82 -16.19
CA SER A 34 12.46 28.41 -17.36
C SER A 34 12.72 26.90 -17.32
N SER A 35 13.04 26.32 -18.48
CA SER A 35 13.36 24.88 -18.57
C SER A 35 14.55 24.49 -17.68
N ALA A 36 15.55 25.38 -17.54
CA ALA A 36 16.69 25.16 -16.66
C ALA A 36 16.28 25.11 -15.17
N GLN A 37 15.45 26.08 -14.74
CA GLN A 37 14.94 26.12 -13.36
C GLN A 37 14.01 24.93 -13.06
N ALA A 38 13.21 24.50 -14.04
CA ALA A 38 12.36 23.33 -13.89
C ALA A 38 13.19 22.06 -13.70
N GLN A 39 14.28 21.89 -14.47
CA GLN A 39 15.17 20.73 -14.34
C GLN A 39 15.91 20.72 -12.99
N GLU A 40 16.47 21.85 -12.57
CA GLU A 40 17.14 21.98 -11.27
C GLU A 40 16.20 21.61 -10.11
N ARG A 41 14.93 22.03 -10.18
CA ARG A 41 13.92 21.66 -9.19
C ARG A 41 13.56 20.19 -9.26
N LEU A 42 13.50 19.60 -10.45
CA LEU A 42 13.23 18.17 -10.59
C LEU A 42 14.34 17.33 -9.96
N ASP A 43 15.60 17.73 -10.13
CA ASP A 43 16.74 17.05 -9.53
C ASP A 43 16.77 17.20 -8.00
N ARG A 44 16.33 18.36 -7.48
CA ARG A 44 16.29 18.65 -6.04
C ARG A 44 15.10 18.01 -5.31
N PHE A 45 13.89 18.12 -5.86
CA PHE A 45 12.65 17.69 -5.20
C PHE A 45 12.17 16.31 -5.66
N GLY A 46 12.72 15.81 -6.77
CA GLY A 46 12.27 14.59 -7.40
C GLY A 46 10.97 14.78 -8.20
N PRO A 47 10.51 13.72 -8.87
CA PRO A 47 9.25 13.76 -9.61
C PRO A 47 8.07 13.95 -8.66
N ASN A 48 7.08 14.77 -9.07
CA ASN A 48 5.80 14.88 -8.38
C ASN A 48 4.94 13.64 -8.63
N ARG A 49 5.40 12.49 -8.13
CA ARG A 49 4.68 11.22 -8.15
C ARG A 49 4.80 10.58 -6.78
N LEU A 50 3.67 10.04 -6.32
CA LEU A 50 3.66 9.23 -5.12
C LEU A 50 4.49 7.95 -5.36
N PRO A 51 5.25 7.50 -4.36
CA PRO A 51 5.94 6.23 -4.46
C PRO A 51 4.90 5.12 -4.72
N GLU A 52 5.18 4.24 -5.68
CA GLU A 52 4.33 3.09 -5.90
C GLU A 52 4.29 2.27 -4.61
N PRO A 53 3.09 1.89 -4.13
CA PRO A 53 3.00 1.01 -2.99
C PRO A 53 3.75 -0.29 -3.35
N PRO A 54 4.51 -0.87 -2.40
CA PRO A 54 5.19 -2.12 -2.66
C PRO A 54 4.17 -3.15 -3.14
N LYS A 55 4.38 -3.70 -4.33
CA LYS A 55 3.55 -4.79 -4.85
C LYS A 55 3.77 -5.97 -3.90
N ASP A 56 2.78 -6.26 -3.06
CA ASP A 56 2.82 -7.47 -2.25
C ASP A 56 2.90 -8.67 -3.20
N SER A 57 3.92 -9.51 -3.01
CA SER A 57 4.10 -10.72 -3.80
C SER A 57 2.81 -11.56 -3.77
N PRO A 58 2.38 -12.18 -4.89
CA PRO A 58 1.18 -13.03 -4.93
C PRO A 58 1.17 -14.09 -3.82
N ILE A 59 2.34 -14.64 -3.48
CA ILE A 59 2.53 -15.61 -2.41
C ILE A 59 2.21 -15.01 -1.03
N LYS A 60 2.60 -13.75 -0.81
CA LYS A 60 2.35 -13.02 0.45
C LYS A 60 0.88 -12.64 0.61
N ARG A 61 0.15 -12.37 -0.49
CA ARG A 61 -1.32 -12.19 -0.46
C ARG A 61 -2.02 -13.51 -0.09
N PHE A 62 -1.64 -14.63 -0.71
CA PHE A 62 -2.18 -15.95 -0.40
C PHE A 62 -1.96 -16.33 1.08
N LEU A 63 -0.74 -16.18 1.60
CA LEU A 63 -0.41 -16.50 3.00
C LEU A 63 -1.10 -15.60 4.03
N ARG A 64 -1.52 -14.39 3.65
CA ARG A 64 -2.30 -13.50 4.54
C ARG A 64 -3.72 -14.03 4.76
N HIS A 65 -4.29 -14.77 3.81
CA HIS A 65 -5.58 -15.44 4.01
C HIS A 65 -5.48 -16.59 5.03
N PHE A 66 -4.34 -17.29 5.12
CA PHE A 66 -4.10 -18.29 6.18
C PHE A 66 -3.92 -17.67 7.58
N HIS A 67 -3.78 -16.34 7.69
CA HIS A 67 -3.84 -15.61 8.95
C HIS A 67 -5.26 -15.16 9.33
N ASP A 68 -6.28 -15.75 8.72
CA ASP A 68 -7.65 -15.58 9.17
C ASP A 68 -7.95 -16.57 10.31
N VAL A 69 -8.37 -16.05 11.45
CA VAL A 69 -8.80 -16.83 12.62
C VAL A 69 -9.82 -17.90 12.21
N LEU A 70 -10.66 -17.62 11.21
CA LEU A 70 -11.64 -18.55 10.68
C LEU A 70 -11.01 -19.82 10.07
N ILE A 71 -9.88 -19.70 9.34
CA ILE A 71 -9.18 -20.85 8.76
C ILE A 71 -8.61 -21.76 9.85
N TYR A 72 -8.05 -21.19 10.92
CA TYR A 72 -7.56 -21.98 12.04
C TYR A 72 -8.69 -22.73 12.76
N ILE A 73 -9.86 -22.09 12.92
CA ILE A 73 -11.05 -22.73 13.50
C ILE A 73 -11.51 -23.90 12.62
N LEU A 74 -11.57 -23.71 11.30
CA LEU A 74 -11.98 -24.74 10.35
C LEU A 74 -11.00 -25.93 10.33
N LEU A 75 -9.68 -25.66 10.33
CA LEU A 75 -8.66 -26.70 10.42
C LEU A 75 -8.75 -27.47 11.74
N GLY A 76 -8.99 -26.79 12.86
CA GLY A 76 -9.23 -27.43 14.15
C GLY A 76 -10.48 -28.32 14.16
N ALA A 77 -11.58 -27.82 13.61
CA ALA A 77 -12.83 -28.58 13.48
C ALA A 77 -12.66 -29.82 12.59
N ALA A 78 -11.94 -29.69 11.47
CA ALA A 78 -11.62 -30.80 10.56
C ALA A 78 -10.78 -31.87 11.26
N ALA A 79 -9.76 -31.46 12.02
CA ALA A 79 -8.92 -32.39 12.79
C ALA A 79 -9.73 -33.16 13.85
N ILE A 80 -10.60 -32.46 14.59
CA ILE A 80 -11.44 -33.08 15.62
C ILE A 80 -12.43 -34.08 15.00
N THR A 81 -13.13 -33.70 13.92
CA THR A 81 -14.08 -34.62 13.23
C THR A 81 -13.37 -35.81 12.60
N ALA A 82 -12.16 -35.62 12.05
CA ALA A 82 -11.37 -36.71 11.50
C ALA A 82 -10.95 -37.72 12.59
N LEU A 83 -10.53 -37.21 13.76
CA LEU A 83 -10.20 -38.04 14.93
C LEU A 83 -11.42 -38.80 15.47
N LEU A 84 -12.61 -38.22 15.37
CA LEU A 84 -13.88 -38.86 15.73
C LEU A 84 -14.36 -39.88 14.67
N GLY A 85 -13.69 -39.98 13.52
CA GLY A 85 -14.05 -40.89 12.43
C GLY A 85 -15.23 -40.43 11.58
N HIS A 86 -15.62 -39.15 11.69
CA HIS A 86 -16.75 -38.57 10.95
C HIS A 86 -16.30 -38.09 9.56
N TRP A 87 -15.99 -39.04 8.68
CA TRP A 87 -15.41 -38.75 7.36
C TRP A 87 -16.26 -37.84 6.46
N ILE A 88 -17.60 -37.91 6.58
CA ILE A 88 -18.51 -37.04 5.83
C ILE A 88 -18.38 -35.58 6.30
N ASP A 89 -18.43 -35.36 7.62
CA ASP A 89 -18.32 -34.03 8.22
C ASP A 89 -16.94 -33.41 7.93
N THR A 90 -15.88 -34.22 8.08
CA THR A 90 -14.51 -33.80 7.71
C THR A 90 -14.42 -33.41 6.24
N GLY A 91 -15.03 -34.20 5.34
CA GLY A 91 -15.05 -33.91 3.91
C GLY A 91 -15.72 -32.57 3.57
N VAL A 92 -16.86 -32.28 4.22
CA VAL A 92 -17.56 -30.99 4.06
C VAL A 92 -16.69 -29.83 4.53
N ILE A 93 -16.08 -29.94 5.72
CA ILE A 93 -15.24 -28.87 6.28
C ILE A 93 -14.02 -28.61 5.39
N VAL A 94 -13.33 -29.67 4.94
CA VAL A 94 -12.19 -29.54 4.03
C VAL A 94 -12.60 -28.92 2.70
N GLY A 95 -13.76 -29.31 2.14
CA GLY A 95 -14.30 -28.73 0.91
C GLY A 95 -14.52 -27.22 1.02
N VAL A 96 -15.13 -26.75 2.11
CA VAL A 96 -15.35 -25.31 2.37
C VAL A 96 -14.02 -24.56 2.48
N VAL A 97 -13.03 -25.11 3.17
CA VAL A 97 -11.68 -24.50 3.30
C VAL A 97 -11.02 -24.36 1.93
N VAL A 98 -11.09 -25.39 1.08
CA VAL A 98 -10.51 -25.37 -0.27
C VAL A 98 -11.21 -24.32 -1.14
N ILE A 99 -12.55 -24.25 -1.11
CA ILE A 99 -13.31 -23.24 -1.86
C ILE A 99 -12.94 -21.83 -1.40
N ASN A 100 -12.90 -21.59 -0.09
CA ASN A 100 -12.51 -20.28 0.46
C ASN A 100 -11.07 -19.90 0.08
N ALA A 101 -10.15 -20.85 0.05
CA ALA A 101 -8.77 -20.61 -0.38
C ALA A 101 -8.69 -20.24 -1.88
N ILE A 102 -9.51 -20.86 -2.73
CA ILE A 102 -9.58 -20.54 -4.16
C ILE A 102 -10.18 -19.14 -4.37
N ILE A 103 -11.29 -18.82 -3.71
CA ILE A 103 -11.93 -17.49 -3.80
C ILE A 103 -10.99 -16.40 -3.29
N GLY A 104 -10.25 -16.65 -2.20
CA GLY A 104 -9.28 -15.68 -1.69
C GLY A 104 -8.03 -15.53 -2.56
N PHE A 105 -7.73 -16.50 -3.43
CA PHE A 105 -6.57 -16.45 -4.32
C PHE A 105 -6.85 -15.75 -5.65
N VAL A 106 -8.06 -15.88 -6.20
CA VAL A 106 -8.51 -15.25 -7.46
C VAL A 106 -8.89 -13.78 -7.23
#